data_AF-A0A4V2B2E6-F1
#
_entry.id   AF-A0A4V2B2E6-F1
#
_cell.length_a   1.000
_cell.length_b   1.000
_cell.length_c   1.000
_cell.angle_alpha   90.00
_cell.angle_beta   90.00
_cell.angle_gamma   90.00
#
_symmetry.space_group_name_H-M   'P 1'
#
loop_
_entity.id
_entity.type
_entity.pdbx_description
1 polymer ?
#
loop_
_entity_poly.entity_id
_entity_poly.type
_entity_poly.pdbx_seq_one_letter_code
_entity_poly.pdbx_strand_id
1 'polypeptide(L)'
;MPVTLSKTLPPAPTFEKGIRRAPKRELKLDRADMELALKNALRYVPESLHKTLAPEFLSELKTHGRIYGYRYRPSTKISGKPLSEYKSRCEAGKALQVMIDNNLDFEIALYPYELVTYGETGQVFQNWMQYCLTMQYLQQLTDEETLVIQSGHPLGVFPSHKEAPRVITTNGLMVGLFDNPVDFHRAAAIGVANYGQMTAGGWMYIGPQGIVHGTFNTLSIAGRLKLGVPVDGNLGGKLFVTSGLGGMSGAQGKAADIAGAASI
;
A
#
# COMPACT_ATOMS: atom_id res chain seq x y z
N MET A 1 -25.20 -0.60 -12.34
CA MET A 1 -24.33 -0.51 -13.52
C MET A 1 -23.01 -1.19 -13.19
N PRO A 2 -22.40 -1.93 -14.12
CA PRO A 2 -21.09 -2.51 -13.88
C PRO A 2 -20.06 -1.40 -13.65
N VAL A 3 -19.31 -1.48 -12.55
CA VAL A 3 -18.20 -0.58 -12.22
C VAL A 3 -17.08 -0.87 -13.22
N THR A 4 -16.80 0.09 -14.10
CA THR A 4 -15.78 -0.03 -15.16
C THR A 4 -15.04 1.27 -15.33
N LEU A 5 -13.76 1.20 -15.71
CA LEU A 5 -12.99 2.40 -16.03
C LEU A 5 -13.47 3.03 -17.34
N SER A 6 -13.28 4.35 -17.47
CA SER A 6 -13.70 5.12 -18.64
C SER A 6 -13.14 4.54 -19.95
N LYS A 7 -13.95 4.57 -21.00
CA LYS A 7 -13.53 4.28 -22.39
C LYS A 7 -12.65 5.37 -22.98
N THR A 8 -12.58 6.54 -22.33
CA THR A 8 -11.71 7.63 -22.75
C THR A 8 -10.31 7.39 -22.20
N LEU A 9 -9.31 7.45 -23.08
CA LEU A 9 -7.92 7.34 -22.68
C LEU A 9 -7.55 8.49 -21.74
N PRO A 10 -7.09 8.23 -20.50
CA PRO A 10 -6.62 9.30 -19.62
C PRO A 10 -5.37 9.98 -20.19
N PRO A 11 -5.06 11.22 -19.79
CA PRO A 11 -3.84 11.92 -20.22
C PRO A 11 -2.57 11.16 -19.84
N ALA A 12 -1.46 11.47 -20.50
CA ALA A 12 -0.18 10.84 -20.17
C ALA A 12 0.22 11.12 -18.71
N PRO A 13 0.84 10.15 -18.02
CA PRO A 13 1.23 10.33 -16.63
C PRO A 13 2.34 11.39 -16.50
N THR A 14 2.24 12.21 -15.45
CA THR A 14 3.27 13.19 -15.07
C THR A 14 3.86 12.84 -13.71
N PHE A 15 5.13 13.19 -13.53
CA PHE A 15 5.88 12.93 -12.29
C PHE A 15 6.64 14.18 -11.86
N GLU A 16 6.51 14.53 -10.58
CA GLU A 16 7.26 15.61 -9.95
C GLU A 16 8.71 15.18 -9.72
N LYS A 17 9.66 16.04 -10.06
CA LYS A 17 11.09 15.78 -9.84
C LYS A 17 11.39 15.79 -8.35
N GLY A 18 12.26 14.88 -7.90
CA GLY A 18 12.72 14.81 -6.50
C GLY A 18 11.87 13.93 -5.60
N ILE A 19 10.68 13.50 -6.05
CA ILE A 19 9.89 12.50 -5.33
C ILE A 19 10.54 11.13 -5.50
N ARG A 20 10.71 10.42 -4.38
CA ARG A 20 11.35 9.11 -4.32
C ARG A 20 10.55 8.08 -5.15
N ARG A 21 11.26 7.20 -5.85
CA ARG A 21 10.70 6.14 -6.72
C ARG A 21 11.16 4.76 -6.27
N ALA A 22 10.29 3.76 -6.39
CA ALA A 22 10.67 2.40 -6.06
C ALA A 22 11.80 1.93 -6.99
N PRO A 23 12.81 1.20 -6.48
CA PRO A 23 13.83 0.62 -7.32
C PRO A 23 13.20 -0.40 -8.28
N LYS A 24 13.85 -0.59 -9.44
CA LYS A 24 13.47 -1.64 -10.37
C LYS A 24 13.45 -2.99 -9.66
N ARG A 25 12.36 -3.73 -9.80
CA ARG A 25 12.27 -5.10 -9.28
C ARG A 25 12.95 -6.04 -10.25
N GLU A 26 13.87 -6.86 -9.73
CA GLU A 26 14.49 -7.90 -10.54
C GLU A 26 13.42 -8.88 -11.03
N LEU A 27 13.50 -9.22 -12.32
CA LEU A 27 12.56 -10.08 -12.99
C LEU A 27 13.28 -11.22 -13.68
N LYS A 28 12.75 -12.44 -13.50
CA LYS A 28 13.00 -13.58 -14.38
C LYS A 28 11.65 -14.02 -14.97
N LEU A 29 11.05 -13.17 -15.81
CA LEU A 29 9.83 -13.53 -16.55
C LEU A 29 10.20 -13.99 -17.94
N ASP A 30 9.64 -15.13 -18.34
CA ASP A 30 9.69 -15.55 -19.73
C ASP A 30 8.65 -14.79 -20.57
N ARG A 31 8.57 -15.13 -21.87
CA ARG A 31 7.60 -14.52 -22.78
C ARG A 31 6.15 -14.80 -22.37
N ALA A 32 5.85 -16.00 -21.89
CA ALA A 32 4.49 -16.39 -21.51
C ALA A 32 4.04 -15.60 -20.27
N ASP A 33 4.93 -15.40 -19.31
CA ASP A 33 4.69 -14.57 -18.13
C ASP A 33 4.46 -13.10 -18.49
N MET A 34 5.25 -12.54 -19.41
CA MET A 34 5.03 -11.17 -19.87
C MET A 34 3.68 -11.00 -20.59
N GLU A 35 3.31 -11.95 -21.45
CA GLU A 35 2.00 -11.96 -22.11
C GLU A 35 0.86 -12.10 -21.09
N LEU A 36 1.02 -12.94 -20.07
CA LEU A 36 0.06 -13.10 -18.99
C LEU A 36 -0.07 -11.84 -18.13
N ALA A 37 1.05 -11.20 -17.77
CA ALA A 37 1.06 -9.94 -17.03
C ALA A 37 0.29 -8.84 -17.77
N LEU A 38 0.49 -8.73 -19.10
CA LEU A 38 -0.25 -7.78 -19.93
C LEU A 38 -1.74 -8.09 -19.96
N LYS A 39 -2.14 -9.35 -20.19
CA LYS A 39 -3.56 -9.75 -20.15
C LYS A 39 -4.19 -9.43 -18.79
N ASN A 40 -3.47 -9.71 -17.71
CA ASN A 40 -3.92 -9.45 -16.34
C ASN A 40 -4.04 -7.97 -16.03
N ALA A 41 -3.20 -7.09 -16.59
CA ALA A 41 -3.37 -5.65 -16.44
C ALA A 41 -4.52 -5.12 -17.32
N LEU A 42 -4.62 -5.59 -18.56
CA LEU A 42 -5.62 -5.16 -19.53
C LEU A 42 -7.06 -5.54 -19.13
N ARG A 43 -7.26 -6.53 -18.26
CA ARG A 43 -8.59 -6.91 -17.73
C ARG A 43 -9.33 -5.77 -17.03
N TYR A 44 -8.61 -4.75 -16.55
CA TYR A 44 -9.19 -3.61 -15.84
C TYR A 44 -9.67 -2.48 -16.74
N VAL A 45 -9.28 -2.47 -18.02
CA VAL A 45 -9.50 -1.35 -18.94
C VAL A 45 -10.35 -1.79 -20.13
N PRO A 46 -11.17 -0.90 -20.71
CA PRO A 46 -11.98 -1.25 -21.87
C PRO A 46 -11.16 -1.75 -23.05
N GLU A 47 -11.67 -2.78 -23.76
CA GLU A 47 -11.00 -3.41 -24.90
C GLU A 47 -10.61 -2.41 -26.00
N SER A 48 -11.42 -1.36 -26.19
CA SER A 48 -11.14 -0.28 -27.14
C SER A 48 -9.82 0.45 -26.88
N LEU A 49 -9.28 0.37 -25.66
CA LEU A 49 -8.00 1.00 -25.28
C LEU A 49 -6.83 0.02 -25.28
N HIS A 50 -7.06 -1.29 -25.47
CA HIS A 50 -5.99 -2.31 -25.32
C HIS A 50 -4.84 -2.09 -26.31
N LYS A 51 -5.14 -1.76 -27.57
CA LYS A 51 -4.12 -1.51 -28.60
C LYS A 51 -3.16 -0.38 -28.20
N THR A 52 -3.66 0.62 -27.49
CA THR A 52 -2.88 1.79 -27.06
C THR A 52 -2.15 1.52 -25.75
N LEU A 53 -2.79 0.85 -24.80
CA LEU A 53 -2.25 0.64 -23.45
C LEU A 53 -1.28 -0.55 -23.36
N ALA A 54 -1.42 -1.58 -24.20
CA ALA A 54 -0.56 -2.75 -24.12
C ALA A 54 0.94 -2.43 -24.30
N PRO A 55 1.36 -1.60 -25.27
CA PRO A 55 2.77 -1.18 -25.38
C PRO A 55 3.26 -0.39 -24.17
N GLU A 56 2.40 0.45 -23.59
CA GLU A 56 2.73 1.25 -22.39
C GLU A 56 2.93 0.36 -21.17
N PHE A 57 2.00 -0.56 -20.92
CA PHE A 57 2.13 -1.55 -19.83
C PHE A 57 3.34 -2.46 -20.03
N LEU A 58 3.67 -2.84 -21.27
CA LEU A 58 4.88 -3.62 -21.54
C LEU A 58 6.15 -2.82 -21.23
N SER A 59 6.14 -1.52 -21.55
CA SER A 59 7.24 -0.61 -21.21
C SER A 59 7.40 -0.48 -19.69
N GLU A 60 6.30 -0.31 -18.95
CA GLU A 60 6.33 -0.28 -17.48
C GLU A 60 6.90 -1.59 -16.91
N LEU A 61 6.42 -2.74 -17.39
CA LEU A 61 6.86 -4.06 -16.93
C LEU A 61 8.38 -4.24 -17.12
N LYS A 62 8.90 -3.88 -18.30
CA LYS A 62 10.35 -4.01 -18.60
C LYS A 62 11.22 -3.03 -17.81
N THR A 63 10.70 -1.82 -17.58
CA THR A 63 11.45 -0.73 -16.95
C THR A 63 11.48 -0.87 -15.43
N HIS A 64 10.34 -1.18 -14.82
CA HIS A 64 10.16 -1.16 -13.37
C HIS A 64 10.02 -2.53 -12.74
N GLY A 65 9.72 -3.55 -13.54
CA GLY A 65 9.46 -4.90 -13.05
C GLY A 65 7.99 -5.16 -12.70
N ARG A 66 7.12 -4.18 -12.91
CA ARG A 66 5.69 -4.21 -12.58
C ARG A 66 4.92 -3.35 -13.57
N ILE A 67 3.63 -3.61 -13.69
CA ILE A 67 2.68 -2.73 -14.38
C ILE A 67 1.94 -1.95 -13.30
N TYR A 68 2.27 -0.67 -13.13
CA TYR A 68 1.63 0.22 -12.17
C TYR A 68 0.40 0.91 -12.78
N GLY A 69 0.33 0.98 -14.11
CA GLY A 69 -0.71 1.69 -14.84
C GLY A 69 -0.68 3.17 -14.52
N TYR A 70 0.49 3.81 -14.61
CA TYR A 70 0.69 5.19 -14.15
C TYR A 70 -0.31 6.18 -14.73
N ARG A 71 -0.77 5.95 -15.97
CA ARG A 71 -1.81 6.75 -16.63
C ARG A 71 -3.12 6.84 -15.86
N TYR A 72 -3.44 5.85 -15.02
CA TYR A 72 -4.65 5.84 -14.20
C TYR A 72 -4.45 6.48 -12.83
N ARG A 73 -3.24 6.95 -12.50
CA ARG A 73 -3.01 7.72 -11.27
C ARG A 73 -3.79 9.04 -11.33
N PRO A 74 -4.49 9.45 -10.25
CA PRO A 74 -5.04 10.79 -10.15
C PRO A 74 -3.97 11.87 -10.35
N SER A 75 -4.25 12.90 -11.14
CA SER A 75 -3.33 14.02 -11.36
C SER A 75 -3.19 14.92 -10.14
N THR A 76 -4.21 14.96 -9.28
CA THR A 76 -4.22 15.70 -8.02
C THR A 76 -3.41 14.97 -6.96
N LYS A 77 -2.74 15.73 -6.07
CA LYS A 77 -2.12 15.15 -4.88
C LYS A 77 -3.19 14.46 -4.03
N ILE A 78 -2.86 13.25 -3.60
CA ILE A 78 -3.71 12.43 -2.75
C ILE A 78 -3.31 12.75 -1.31
N SER A 79 -4.29 12.96 -0.45
CA SER A 79 -4.11 13.17 0.98
C SER A 79 -5.40 12.78 1.69
N GLY A 80 -5.33 12.34 2.95
CA GLY A 80 -6.51 12.12 3.76
C GLY A 80 -7.26 13.44 3.99
N LYS A 81 -8.55 13.50 3.63
CA LYS A 81 -9.39 14.71 3.77
C LYS A 81 -10.46 14.55 4.84
N PRO A 82 -11.11 15.65 5.29
CA PRO A 82 -12.33 15.56 6.08
C PRO A 82 -13.38 14.66 5.44
N LEU A 83 -14.10 13.89 6.27
CA LEU A 83 -15.09 12.91 5.82
C LEU A 83 -16.18 13.52 4.92
N SER A 84 -16.52 14.80 5.13
CA SER A 84 -17.52 15.54 4.35
C SER A 84 -17.14 15.74 2.88
N GLU A 85 -15.86 15.64 2.52
CA GLU A 85 -15.39 15.77 1.13
C GLU A 85 -15.54 14.47 0.32
N TYR A 86 -15.76 13.34 0.99
CA TYR A 86 -15.92 12.05 0.33
C TYR A 86 -17.39 11.73 0.04
N LYS A 87 -17.61 11.12 -1.12
CA LYS A 87 -18.92 10.60 -1.54
C LYS A 87 -18.96 9.09 -1.31
N SER A 88 -20.04 8.61 -0.71
CA SER A 88 -20.33 7.20 -0.48
C SER A 88 -21.79 7.07 -0.06
N ARG A 89 -22.41 5.90 -0.30
CA ARG A 89 -23.76 5.60 0.21
C ARG A 89 -23.76 5.13 1.66
N CYS A 90 -22.60 4.82 2.22
CA CYS A 90 -22.40 4.56 3.65
C CYS A 90 -21.22 5.36 4.22
N GLU A 91 -21.25 5.63 5.53
CA GLU A 91 -20.21 6.42 6.20
C GLU A 91 -18.85 5.71 6.21
N ALA A 92 -18.85 4.41 6.49
CA ALA A 92 -17.64 3.59 6.48
C ALA A 92 -16.95 3.58 5.10
N GLY A 93 -17.70 3.63 4.00
CA GLY A 93 -17.13 3.79 2.65
C GLY A 93 -16.39 5.12 2.46
N LYS A 94 -16.79 6.19 3.14
CA LYS A 94 -16.04 7.46 3.18
C LYS A 94 -14.78 7.32 4.03
N ALA A 95 -14.91 6.75 5.22
CA ALA A 95 -13.78 6.58 6.15
C ALA A 95 -12.67 5.72 5.52
N LEU A 96 -13.03 4.64 4.82
CA LEU A 96 -12.06 3.81 4.10
C LEU A 96 -11.32 4.58 2.99
N GLN A 97 -12.01 5.47 2.27
CA GLN A 97 -11.36 6.34 1.27
C GLN A 97 -10.35 7.30 1.92
N VAL A 98 -10.70 7.91 3.07
CA VAL A 98 -9.76 8.75 3.85
C VAL A 98 -8.47 7.97 4.16
N MET A 99 -8.62 6.74 4.65
CA MET A 99 -7.49 5.93 5.08
C MET A 99 -6.62 5.45 3.90
N ILE A 100 -7.25 5.10 2.78
CA ILE A 100 -6.54 4.75 1.54
C ILE A 100 -5.74 5.96 1.03
N ASP A 101 -6.37 7.14 0.99
CA ASP A 101 -5.70 8.35 0.53
C ASP A 101 -4.55 8.74 1.47
N ASN A 102 -4.73 8.60 2.78
CA ASN A 102 -3.65 8.82 3.76
C ASN A 102 -2.46 7.88 3.53
N ASN A 103 -2.70 6.60 3.24
CA ASN A 103 -1.65 5.63 2.92
C ASN A 103 -0.87 5.94 1.62
N LEU A 104 -1.48 6.71 0.71
CA LEU A 104 -0.91 7.12 -0.58
C LEU A 104 -0.50 8.59 -0.62
N ASP A 105 -0.60 9.29 0.51
CA ASP A 105 -0.15 10.67 0.64
C ASP A 105 1.36 10.76 0.39
N PHE A 106 1.80 11.77 -0.35
CA PHE A 106 3.19 11.96 -0.73
C PHE A 106 4.09 12.30 0.45
N GLU A 107 3.52 12.82 1.55
CA GLU A 107 4.24 13.07 2.80
C GLU A 107 4.33 11.80 3.68
N ILE A 108 3.56 10.76 3.37
CA ILE A 108 3.45 9.53 4.18
C ILE A 108 4.07 8.32 3.46
N ALA A 109 3.77 8.13 2.18
CA ALA A 109 4.16 6.97 1.41
C ALA A 109 5.63 7.04 0.98
N LEU A 110 6.33 5.91 1.10
CA LEU A 110 7.73 5.78 0.71
C LEU A 110 7.97 5.94 -0.80
N TYR A 111 7.11 5.32 -1.61
CA TYR A 111 7.11 5.44 -3.08
C TYR A 111 5.68 5.69 -3.57
N PRO A 112 5.17 6.92 -3.46
CA PRO A 112 3.75 7.21 -3.67
C PRO A 112 3.29 6.87 -5.09
N TYR A 113 4.13 7.08 -6.10
CA TYR A 113 3.81 6.73 -7.49
C TYR A 113 3.66 5.22 -7.73
N GLU A 114 4.35 4.40 -6.94
CA GLU A 114 4.31 2.93 -7.00
C GLU A 114 3.37 2.31 -5.96
N LEU A 115 2.54 3.15 -5.32
CA LEU A 115 1.58 2.77 -4.28
C LEU A 115 2.23 2.07 -3.07
N VAL A 116 3.52 2.30 -2.83
CA VAL A 116 4.26 1.70 -1.69
C VAL A 116 4.23 2.67 -0.52
N THR A 117 3.58 2.27 0.56
CA THR A 117 3.51 3.08 1.79
C THR A 117 4.78 2.95 2.61
N TYR A 118 5.27 1.73 2.89
CA TYR A 118 6.49 1.52 3.69
C TYR A 118 7.11 0.13 3.46
N GLY A 119 8.22 -0.14 4.15
CA GLY A 119 8.88 -1.46 4.12
C GLY A 119 9.46 -1.83 2.76
N GLU A 120 9.82 -0.83 1.94
CA GLU A 120 10.33 -0.96 0.56
C GLU A 120 9.35 -1.57 -0.46
N THR A 121 8.46 -2.48 -0.05
CA THR A 121 7.53 -3.21 -0.92
C THR A 121 6.09 -3.23 -0.42
N GLY A 122 5.79 -2.71 0.77
CA GLY A 122 4.46 -2.70 1.36
C GLY A 122 3.51 -1.79 0.59
N GLN A 123 2.62 -2.37 -0.20
CA GLN A 123 1.79 -1.68 -1.19
C GLN A 123 0.31 -1.67 -0.85
N VAL A 124 -0.34 -0.54 -1.13
CA VAL A 124 -1.79 -0.35 -0.97
C VAL A 124 -2.58 -1.14 -2.01
N PHE A 125 -2.17 -1.02 -3.28
CA PHE A 125 -2.68 -1.78 -4.42
C PHE A 125 -1.52 -2.13 -5.36
N GLN A 126 -1.72 -3.10 -6.26
CA GLN A 126 -0.69 -3.48 -7.23
C GLN A 126 -0.53 -2.42 -8.33
N ASN A 127 -1.62 -1.72 -8.67
CA ASN A 127 -1.65 -0.72 -9.74
C ASN A 127 -2.76 0.32 -9.51
N TRP A 128 -2.68 1.42 -10.25
CA TRP A 128 -3.63 2.53 -10.16
C TRP A 128 -5.02 2.19 -10.71
N MET A 129 -5.16 1.21 -11.60
CA MET A 129 -6.49 0.75 -12.04
C MET A 129 -7.28 0.15 -10.87
N GLN A 130 -6.61 -0.64 -10.02
CA GLN A 130 -7.20 -1.20 -8.80
C GLN A 130 -7.63 -0.12 -7.82
N TYR A 131 -6.81 0.92 -7.62
CA TYR A 131 -7.17 2.11 -6.83
C TYR A 131 -8.45 2.75 -7.38
N CYS A 132 -8.48 3.09 -8.67
CA CYS A 132 -9.64 3.75 -9.29
C CYS A 132 -10.93 2.94 -9.16
N LEU A 133 -10.88 1.64 -9.41
CA LEU A 133 -12.04 0.75 -9.27
C LEU A 133 -12.49 0.66 -7.80
N THR A 134 -11.55 0.56 -6.86
CA THR A 134 -11.86 0.51 -5.42
C THR A 134 -12.53 1.79 -4.96
N MET A 135 -12.05 2.97 -5.39
CA MET A 135 -12.72 4.25 -5.11
C MET A 135 -14.16 4.28 -5.65
N GLN A 136 -14.37 3.80 -6.88
CA GLN A 136 -15.73 3.71 -7.45
C GLN A 136 -16.64 2.75 -6.69
N TYR A 137 -16.13 1.60 -6.24
CA TYR A 137 -16.89 0.67 -5.41
C TYR A 137 -17.24 1.30 -4.06
N LEU A 138 -16.27 1.90 -3.36
CA LEU A 138 -16.51 2.55 -2.07
C LEU A 138 -17.52 3.69 -2.16
N GLN A 139 -17.56 4.43 -3.28
CA GLN A 139 -18.56 5.47 -3.52
C GLN A 139 -20.00 4.94 -3.65
N GLN A 140 -20.18 3.69 -4.07
CA GLN A 140 -21.49 3.07 -4.27
C GLN A 140 -21.86 2.08 -3.16
N LEU A 141 -20.91 1.73 -2.30
CA LEU A 141 -21.08 0.75 -1.23
C LEU A 141 -22.15 1.19 -0.23
N THR A 142 -23.08 0.30 0.07
CA THR A 142 -24.12 0.51 1.09
C THR A 142 -23.75 -0.16 2.42
N ASP A 143 -24.56 0.07 3.46
CA ASP A 143 -24.40 -0.59 4.76
C ASP A 143 -24.82 -2.07 4.75
N GLU A 144 -25.37 -2.59 3.66
CA GLU A 144 -25.79 -4.01 3.58
C GLU A 144 -24.89 -4.80 2.62
N GLU A 145 -23.74 -4.24 2.26
CA GLU A 145 -22.83 -4.79 1.29
C GLU A 145 -21.39 -4.86 1.84
N THR A 146 -20.62 -5.79 1.31
CA THR A 146 -19.20 -5.98 1.61
C THR A 146 -18.39 -5.98 0.31
N LEU A 147 -17.39 -5.11 0.22
CA LEU A 147 -16.41 -5.11 -0.86
C LEU A 147 -15.28 -6.11 -0.52
N VAL A 148 -15.04 -7.07 -1.40
CA VAL A 148 -13.95 -8.05 -1.25
C VAL A 148 -12.75 -7.61 -2.08
N ILE A 149 -11.60 -7.49 -1.42
CA ILE A 149 -10.31 -7.15 -2.02
C ILE A 149 -9.39 -8.38 -1.95
N GLN A 150 -8.88 -8.82 -3.10
CA GLN A 150 -7.94 -9.92 -3.21
C GLN A 150 -6.58 -9.41 -3.67
N SER A 151 -5.65 -9.25 -2.72
CA SER A 151 -4.32 -8.70 -2.98
C SER A 151 -4.39 -7.38 -3.74
N GLY A 152 -5.22 -6.44 -3.31
CA GLY A 152 -5.46 -5.17 -4.00
C GLY A 152 -6.45 -5.25 -5.18
N HIS A 153 -6.74 -6.42 -5.76
CA HIS A 153 -7.79 -6.53 -6.77
C HIS A 153 -9.18 -6.38 -6.12
N PRO A 154 -10.00 -5.38 -6.52
CA PRO A 154 -11.38 -5.33 -6.06
C PRO A 154 -12.18 -6.40 -6.79
N LEU A 155 -12.39 -7.55 -6.13
CA LEU A 155 -13.10 -8.69 -6.69
C LEU A 155 -14.57 -8.34 -6.98
N GLY A 156 -15.18 -7.58 -6.07
CA GLY A 156 -16.54 -7.11 -6.23
C GLY A 156 -17.22 -6.81 -4.90
N VAL A 157 -18.46 -6.34 -5.01
CA VAL A 157 -19.35 -6.07 -3.88
C VAL A 157 -20.36 -7.20 -3.79
N PHE A 158 -20.56 -7.71 -2.57
CA PHE A 158 -21.44 -8.84 -2.28
C PHE A 158 -22.45 -8.45 -1.20
N PRO A 159 -23.70 -8.97 -1.27
CA PRO A 159 -24.67 -8.78 -0.20
C PRO A 159 -24.15 -9.30 1.14
N SER A 160 -24.45 -8.57 2.21
CA SER A 160 -24.08 -8.87 3.59
C SER A 160 -25.15 -8.29 4.54
N HIS A 161 -24.77 -7.74 5.69
CA HIS A 161 -25.67 -7.10 6.65
C HIS A 161 -24.97 -5.94 7.37
N LYS A 162 -25.71 -5.09 8.06
CA LYS A 162 -25.19 -3.85 8.69
C LYS A 162 -24.00 -4.04 9.62
N GLU A 163 -23.97 -5.14 10.36
CA GLU A 163 -22.91 -5.50 11.30
C GLU A 163 -21.69 -6.18 10.65
N ALA A 164 -21.78 -6.55 9.37
CA ALA A 164 -20.66 -7.13 8.65
C ALA A 164 -19.57 -6.06 8.36
N PRO A 165 -18.30 -6.46 8.19
CA PRO A 165 -17.26 -5.56 7.70
C PRO A 165 -17.64 -5.00 6.33
N ARG A 166 -17.48 -3.69 6.11
CA ARG A 166 -17.71 -3.07 4.78
C ARG A 166 -16.67 -3.51 3.75
N VAL A 167 -15.47 -3.88 4.19
CA VAL A 167 -14.40 -4.41 3.35
C VAL A 167 -13.78 -5.64 4.01
N ILE A 168 -13.58 -6.69 3.21
CA ILE A 168 -12.71 -7.81 3.54
C ILE A 168 -11.52 -7.77 2.58
N THR A 169 -10.31 -7.72 3.13
CA THR A 169 -9.08 -7.63 2.33
C THR A 169 -8.13 -8.78 2.66
N THR A 170 -7.52 -9.33 1.63
CA THR A 170 -6.42 -10.29 1.72
C THR A 170 -5.23 -9.73 0.97
N ASN A 171 -4.01 -9.98 1.42
CA ASN A 171 -2.80 -9.54 0.70
C ASN A 171 -1.75 -10.64 0.74
N GLY A 172 -1.34 -11.11 -0.43
CA GLY A 172 -0.22 -12.04 -0.57
C GLY A 172 -0.47 -13.43 0.00
N LEU A 173 -1.73 -13.88 0.09
CA LEU A 173 -2.04 -15.25 0.47
C LEU A 173 -1.60 -16.21 -0.63
N MET A 174 -0.56 -16.99 -0.36
CA MET A 174 -0.01 -17.99 -1.25
C MET A 174 -0.31 -19.40 -0.72
N VAL A 175 -0.48 -20.36 -1.62
CA VAL A 175 -0.48 -21.79 -1.23
C VAL A 175 0.92 -22.13 -0.73
N GLY A 176 1.03 -22.82 0.41
CA GLY A 176 2.30 -22.99 1.12
C GLY A 176 3.48 -23.52 0.28
N LEU A 177 3.24 -24.38 -0.71
CA LEU A 177 4.27 -24.86 -1.64
C LEU A 177 4.92 -23.71 -2.45
N PHE A 178 4.14 -22.67 -2.75
CA PHE A 178 4.54 -21.50 -3.54
C PHE A 178 4.77 -20.26 -2.67
N ASP A 179 4.71 -20.38 -1.33
CA ASP A 179 4.98 -19.28 -0.41
C ASP A 179 6.50 -19.11 -0.22
N ASN A 180 7.16 -18.69 -1.28
CA ASN A 180 8.59 -18.41 -1.32
C ASN A 180 8.87 -17.15 -2.16
N PRO A 181 10.04 -16.50 -1.97
CA PRO A 181 10.34 -15.24 -2.65
C PRO A 181 10.25 -15.32 -4.18
N VAL A 182 10.71 -16.42 -4.80
CA VAL A 182 10.75 -16.57 -6.26
C VAL A 182 9.34 -16.57 -6.83
N ASP A 183 8.47 -17.44 -6.31
CA ASP A 183 7.09 -17.56 -6.75
C ASP A 183 6.27 -16.32 -6.42
N PHE A 184 6.49 -15.72 -5.24
CA PHE A 184 5.84 -14.47 -4.88
C PHE A 184 6.23 -13.33 -5.82
N HIS A 185 7.52 -13.18 -6.14
CA HIS A 185 7.99 -12.14 -7.05
C HIS A 185 7.38 -12.29 -8.45
N ARG A 186 7.28 -13.52 -8.96
CA ARG A 186 6.57 -13.83 -10.21
C ARG A 186 5.09 -13.48 -10.10
N ALA A 187 4.40 -13.97 -9.08
CA ALA A 187 2.97 -13.75 -8.86
C ALA A 187 2.62 -12.25 -8.80
N ALA A 188 3.42 -11.47 -8.10
CA ALA A 188 3.23 -10.03 -8.04
C ALA A 188 3.59 -9.31 -9.36
N ALA A 189 4.42 -9.90 -10.23
CA ALA A 189 4.80 -9.29 -11.51
C ALA A 189 3.73 -9.50 -12.56
N ILE A 190 3.11 -10.68 -12.55
CA ILE A 190 1.99 -11.03 -13.41
C ILE A 190 0.66 -10.49 -12.89
N GLY A 191 0.64 -9.76 -11.77
CA GLY A 191 -0.55 -9.05 -11.29
C GLY A 191 -1.55 -9.90 -10.51
N VAL A 192 -1.09 -10.94 -9.80
CA VAL A 192 -1.95 -11.87 -9.02
C VAL A 192 -1.63 -11.93 -7.52
N ALA A 193 -0.59 -11.25 -7.05
CA ALA A 193 -0.26 -11.15 -5.63
C ALA A 193 0.22 -9.73 -5.27
N ASN A 194 -0.02 -9.30 -4.04
CA ASN A 194 0.39 -8.00 -3.52
C ASN A 194 0.98 -8.16 -2.13
N TYR A 195 2.11 -7.52 -1.87
CA TYR A 195 2.65 -7.49 -0.52
C TYR A 195 2.06 -6.29 0.21
N GLY A 196 0.98 -6.50 0.95
CA GLY A 196 0.32 -5.44 1.72
C GLY A 196 1.02 -5.09 3.03
N GLN A 197 2.03 -5.86 3.40
CA GLN A 197 2.57 -5.88 4.76
C GLN A 197 1.45 -5.86 5.83
N MET A 198 1.56 -5.09 6.91
CA MET A 198 0.52 -5.01 7.94
C MET A 198 -0.49 -3.91 7.62
N THR A 199 -0.04 -2.66 7.57
CA THR A 199 -0.91 -1.48 7.52
C THR A 199 -0.95 -0.80 6.16
N ALA A 200 -0.11 -1.21 5.20
CA ALA A 200 -0.11 -0.65 3.84
C ALA A 200 -1.33 -1.16 3.06
N GLY A 201 -1.47 -2.48 2.92
CA GLY A 201 -2.61 -3.14 2.26
C GLY A 201 -3.83 -3.31 3.16
N GLY A 202 -3.72 -3.02 4.45
CA GLY A 202 -4.84 -2.90 5.39
C GLY A 202 -5.44 -1.49 5.46
N TRP A 203 -4.78 -0.50 4.86
CA TRP A 203 -5.22 0.90 4.83
C TRP A 203 -5.35 1.51 6.23
N MET A 204 -4.29 1.41 7.04
CA MET A 204 -4.27 2.04 8.37
C MET A 204 -2.87 2.49 8.81
N TYR A 205 -2.01 2.88 7.86
CA TYR A 205 -0.70 3.42 8.20
C TYR A 205 -0.82 4.89 8.58
N ILE A 206 -0.21 5.29 9.70
CA ILE A 206 -0.33 6.64 10.28
C ILE A 206 1.04 7.33 10.44
N GLY A 207 1.99 6.96 9.59
CA GLY A 207 3.36 7.44 9.70
C GLY A 207 4.15 6.78 10.83
N PRO A 208 5.26 7.39 11.26
CA PRO A 208 6.22 6.76 12.16
C PRO A 208 5.78 6.75 13.64
N GLN A 209 4.70 7.45 14.01
CA GLN A 209 4.27 7.54 15.42
C GLN A 209 4.06 6.17 16.07
N GLY A 210 3.45 5.22 15.35
CA GLY A 210 3.20 3.88 15.87
C GLY A 210 4.50 3.15 16.25
N ILE A 211 5.53 3.26 15.42
CA ILE A 211 6.82 2.61 15.68
C ILE A 211 7.64 3.37 16.74
N VAL A 212 7.55 4.70 16.82
CA VAL A 212 8.17 5.49 17.92
C VAL A 212 7.66 4.99 19.28
N HIS A 213 6.34 4.85 19.43
CA HIS A 213 5.75 4.35 20.67
C HIS A 213 6.15 2.90 20.97
N GLY A 214 6.14 2.03 19.94
CA GLY A 214 6.60 0.64 20.08
C GLY A 214 8.05 0.55 20.55
N THR A 215 8.98 1.25 19.87
CA THR A 215 10.40 1.25 20.22
C THR A 215 10.64 1.85 21.61
N PHE A 216 9.93 2.91 21.99
CA PHE A 216 10.00 3.47 23.34
C PHE A 216 9.66 2.41 24.41
N ASN A 217 8.59 1.65 24.21
CA ASN A 217 8.21 0.57 25.12
C ASN A 217 9.25 -0.54 25.14
N THR A 218 9.81 -0.93 23.98
CA THR A 218 10.89 -1.91 23.90
C THR A 218 12.11 -1.48 24.71
N LEU A 219 12.57 -0.23 24.54
CA LEU A 219 13.73 0.30 25.26
C LEU A 219 13.46 0.38 26.77
N SER A 220 12.28 0.87 27.16
CA SER A 220 11.89 0.99 28.57
C SER A 220 11.83 -0.38 29.26
N ILE A 221 11.24 -1.39 28.60
CA ILE A 221 11.18 -2.76 29.12
C ILE A 221 12.57 -3.40 29.17
N ALA A 222 13.40 -3.20 28.15
CA ALA A 222 14.78 -3.68 28.15
C ALA A 222 15.58 -3.05 29.31
N GLY A 223 15.42 -1.75 29.57
CA GLY A 223 16.01 -1.07 30.71
C GLY A 223 15.61 -1.68 32.05
N ARG A 224 14.32 -1.96 32.24
CA ARG A 224 13.81 -2.62 33.46
C ARG A 224 14.40 -4.02 33.63
N LEU A 225 14.35 -4.85 32.58
CA LEU A 225 14.76 -6.25 32.65
C LEU A 225 16.27 -6.45 32.74
N LYS A 226 17.06 -5.57 32.11
CA LYS A 226 18.51 -5.78 31.92
C LYS A 226 19.39 -4.80 32.66
N LEU A 227 18.89 -3.60 32.96
CA LEU A 227 19.67 -2.52 33.58
C LEU A 227 19.13 -2.13 34.96
N GLY A 228 18.11 -2.84 35.47
CA GLY A 228 17.53 -2.60 36.79
C GLY A 228 16.83 -1.25 36.93
N VAL A 229 16.37 -0.67 35.82
CA VAL A 229 15.65 0.61 35.84
C VAL A 229 14.31 0.43 36.57
N PRO A 230 13.96 1.28 37.55
CA PRO A 230 12.68 1.22 38.24
C PRO A 230 11.49 1.37 37.29
N VAL A 231 10.29 0.96 37.72
CA VAL A 231 9.07 1.05 36.91
C VAL A 231 8.74 2.51 36.54
N ASP A 232 8.96 3.41 37.49
CA ASP A 232 8.81 4.87 37.40
C ASP A 232 10.11 5.59 36.96
N GLY A 233 11.17 4.82 36.66
CA GLY A 233 12.44 5.33 36.16
C GLY A 233 12.51 5.45 34.64
N ASN A 234 13.60 6.04 34.16
CA ASN A 234 13.92 6.16 32.73
C ASN A 234 15.37 5.71 32.44
N LEU A 235 15.79 5.81 31.18
CA LEU A 235 17.11 5.39 30.71
C LEU A 235 18.20 6.47 30.87
N GLY A 236 18.02 7.42 31.79
CA GLY A 236 19.01 8.45 32.10
C GLY A 236 20.41 7.88 32.35
N GLY A 237 21.41 8.41 31.65
CA GLY A 237 22.80 7.96 31.76
C GLY A 237 23.09 6.62 31.06
N LYS A 238 22.17 6.06 30.28
CA LYS A 238 22.39 4.88 29.44
C LYS A 238 22.62 5.29 27.99
N LEU A 239 23.48 4.54 27.29
CA LEU A 239 23.73 4.68 25.86
C LEU A 239 23.03 3.55 25.10
N PHE A 240 22.14 3.90 24.18
CA PHE A 240 21.53 2.99 23.23
C PHE A 240 22.29 3.02 21.90
N VAL A 241 23.02 1.96 21.58
CA VAL A 241 23.76 1.81 20.32
C VAL A 241 22.93 0.99 19.34
N THR A 242 22.67 1.52 18.16
CA THR A 242 21.88 0.84 17.13
C THR A 242 22.36 1.21 15.72
N SER A 243 21.65 0.74 14.70
CA SER A 243 21.90 1.12 13.30
C SER A 243 20.60 1.14 12.48
N GLY A 244 20.65 1.83 11.34
CA GLY A 244 19.54 1.97 10.40
C GLY A 244 18.64 3.16 10.69
N LEU A 245 18.43 4.00 9.67
CA LEU A 245 17.52 5.17 9.70
C LEU A 245 16.54 5.12 8.50
N GLY A 246 15.94 3.96 8.28
CA GLY A 246 14.88 3.75 7.28
C GLY A 246 13.49 4.13 7.81
N GLY A 247 12.42 3.80 7.08
CA GLY A 247 11.05 4.22 7.45
C GLY A 247 10.59 3.79 8.85
N MET A 248 10.97 2.60 9.31
CA MET A 248 10.67 2.14 10.68
C MET A 248 11.82 2.44 11.66
N SER A 249 13.07 2.17 11.25
CA SER A 249 14.24 2.31 12.12
C SER A 249 14.64 3.77 12.39
N GLY A 250 14.15 4.73 11.60
CA GLY A 250 14.28 6.17 11.88
C GLY A 250 13.60 6.61 13.18
N ALA A 251 12.66 5.82 13.70
CA ALA A 251 11.97 6.10 14.96
C ALA A 251 12.85 5.89 16.21
N GLN A 252 13.97 5.16 16.07
CA GLN A 252 14.82 4.75 17.18
C GLN A 252 15.39 5.92 17.98
N GLY A 253 15.93 6.94 17.29
CA GLY A 253 16.50 8.11 17.95
C GLY A 253 15.46 8.87 18.77
N LYS A 254 14.25 9.07 18.21
CA LYS A 254 13.17 9.76 18.92
C LYS A 254 12.62 8.94 20.10
N ALA A 255 12.53 7.63 19.94
CA ALA A 255 12.13 6.73 21.02
C ALA A 255 13.14 6.72 22.18
N ALA A 256 14.44 6.72 21.88
CA ALA A 256 15.50 6.77 22.87
C ALA A 256 15.50 8.11 23.65
N ASP A 257 15.32 9.23 22.93
CA ASP A 257 15.13 10.58 23.50
C ASP A 257 13.97 10.60 24.50
N ILE A 258 12.78 10.11 24.11
CA ILE A 258 11.61 10.02 25.01
C ILE A 258 11.88 9.10 26.21
N ALA A 259 12.64 8.01 26.01
CA ALA A 259 13.04 7.11 27.08
C ALA A 259 14.14 7.68 28.00
N GLY A 260 14.70 8.85 27.69
CA GLY A 260 15.76 9.49 28.47
C GLY A 260 17.17 8.94 28.22
N ALA A 261 17.36 8.13 27.17
CA ALA A 261 18.66 7.59 26.79
C ALA A 261 19.40 8.52 25.82
N ALA A 262 20.74 8.51 25.87
CA ALA A 262 21.54 8.93 24.72
C ALA A 262 21.48 7.81 23.66
N SER A 263 21.44 8.16 22.37
CA SER A 263 21.48 7.17 21.28
C SER A 263 22.49 7.50 20.21
N ILE A 264 23.06 6.45 19.61
CA ILE A 264 23.96 6.50 18.46
C ILE A 264 23.58 5.39 17.47
#